data_AF-A0AAE1T9E7-F1
#
_entry.id   AF-A0AAE1T9E7-F1
#
_cell.length_a   1.000
_cell.length_b   1.000
_cell.length_c   1.000
_cell.angle_alpha   90.00
_cell.angle_beta   90.00
_cell.angle_gamma   90.00
#
_symmetry.space_group_name_H-M   'P 1'
#
loop_
_entity.id
_entity.type
_entity.pdbx_description
1 polymer ?
#
loop_
_entity_poly.entity_id
_entity_poly.type
_entity_poly.pdbx_seq_one_letter_code
_entity_poly.pdbx_strand_id
1 'polypeptide(L)'
;MALRKLKHTQVPVWIKLRHLPVELWTRDGLSTVASGIGKPLYPDAITQACTRLDFARVCVMLDISSKLPRHVIIMIPFENGGESVCNVDVEYEWLPPKCTSCHSLGHATSACVLHKLPKACGYFRLELDR
;
A
#
# COMPACT_ATOMS: atom_id res chain seq x y z
N MET A 1 -16.19 -15.24 -23.74
CA MET A 1 -15.01 -15.02 -22.87
C MET A 1 -15.43 -14.27 -21.62
N ALA A 2 -15.48 -14.92 -20.47
CA ALA A 2 -15.79 -14.25 -19.21
C ALA A 2 -14.54 -13.50 -18.72
N LEU A 3 -14.63 -12.17 -18.60
CA LEU A 3 -13.62 -11.34 -17.94
C LEU A 3 -13.66 -11.64 -16.43
N ARG A 4 -12.90 -12.65 -16.02
CA ARG A 4 -12.62 -12.92 -14.61
C ARG A 4 -11.84 -11.71 -14.08
N LYS A 5 -12.49 -10.85 -13.30
CA LYS A 5 -11.83 -9.74 -12.60
C LYS A 5 -10.75 -10.32 -11.70
N LEU A 6 -9.49 -10.18 -12.09
CA LEU A 6 -8.35 -10.44 -11.23
C LEU A 6 -8.48 -9.50 -10.02
N LYS A 7 -8.54 -10.06 -8.81
CA LYS A 7 -8.55 -9.29 -7.56
C LYS A 7 -7.16 -8.69 -7.37
N HIS A 8 -6.89 -7.55 -7.98
CA HIS A 8 -5.66 -6.82 -7.74
C HIS A 8 -5.81 -6.08 -6.40
N THR A 9 -5.27 -6.67 -5.32
CA THR A 9 -5.23 -6.06 -3.98
C THR A 9 -4.04 -5.11 -3.81
N GLN A 10 -3.14 -5.10 -4.79
CA GLN A 10 -1.96 -4.25 -4.83
C GLN A 10 -2.18 -3.00 -5.70
N VAL A 11 -1.69 -1.86 -5.25
CA VAL A 11 -1.83 -0.57 -5.96
C VAL A 11 -0.64 0.34 -5.64
N PRO A 12 -0.09 1.04 -6.65
CA PRO A 12 1.00 1.97 -6.41
C PRO A 12 0.47 3.20 -5.69
N VAL A 13 1.06 3.53 -4.56
CA VAL A 13 0.67 4.66 -3.73
C VAL A 13 1.89 5.50 -3.39
N TRP A 14 1.71 6.81 -3.48
CA TRP A 14 2.70 7.76 -2.99
C TRP A 14 2.55 7.92 -1.48
N ILE A 15 3.67 7.76 -0.79
CA ILE A 15 3.79 8.02 0.64
C ILE A 15 4.79 9.14 0.89
N LYS A 16 4.58 9.87 1.98
CA LYS A 16 5.57 10.79 2.55
C LYS A 16 6.10 10.20 3.85
N LEU A 17 7.41 10.12 3.94
CA LEU A 17 8.16 9.71 5.11
C LEU A 17 8.66 10.98 5.81
N ARG A 18 8.11 11.27 6.99
CA ARG A 18 8.54 12.42 7.81
C ARG A 18 9.41 11.97 8.96
N HIS A 19 10.20 12.91 9.48
CA HIS A 19 11.17 12.64 10.55
C HIS A 19 12.18 11.55 10.16
N LEU A 20 12.49 11.44 8.86
CA LEU A 20 13.46 10.50 8.33
C LEU A 20 14.89 11.02 8.60
N PRO A 21 15.73 10.29 9.36
CA PRO A 21 17.12 10.64 9.59
C PRO A 21 17.89 10.83 8.29
N VAL A 22 18.76 11.85 8.23
CA VAL A 22 19.45 12.29 7.02
C VAL A 22 20.30 11.17 6.41
N GLU A 23 20.82 10.26 7.24
CA GLU A 23 21.63 9.11 6.85
C GLU A 23 20.85 8.12 5.97
N LEU A 24 19.51 8.11 6.10
CA LEU A 24 18.61 7.26 5.34
C LEU A 24 18.10 7.91 4.05
N TRP A 25 18.50 9.15 3.73
CA TRP A 25 18.22 9.82 2.45
C TRP A 25 19.12 9.34 1.31
N THR A 26 19.37 8.03 1.29
CA THR A 26 20.05 7.33 0.21
C THR A 26 19.04 6.42 -0.47
N ARG A 27 19.32 5.98 -1.70
CA ARG A 27 18.45 5.04 -2.41
C ARG A 27 18.15 3.79 -1.56
N ASP A 28 19.18 3.26 -0.92
CA ASP A 28 19.08 2.03 -0.14
C ASP A 28 18.41 2.29 1.23
N GLY A 29 18.68 3.43 1.87
CA GLY A 29 17.99 3.86 3.08
C GLY A 29 16.48 4.04 2.85
N LEU A 30 16.10 4.78 1.81
CA LEU A 30 14.70 4.98 1.42
C LEU A 30 14.00 3.66 1.09
N SER A 31 14.68 2.78 0.34
CA SER A 31 14.17 1.45 0.03
C SER A 31 13.97 0.62 1.30
N THR A 32 14.91 0.69 2.24
CA THR A 32 14.84 -0.03 3.52
C THR A 32 13.63 0.44 4.33
N VAL A 33 13.44 1.75 4.50
CA VAL A 33 12.29 2.31 5.24
C VAL A 33 10.98 1.93 4.57
N ALA A 34 10.89 2.16 3.26
CA ALA A 34 9.68 1.88 2.49
C ALA A 34 9.32 0.38 2.46
N SER A 35 10.31 -0.51 2.57
CA SER A 35 10.09 -1.97 2.63
C SER A 35 9.26 -2.41 3.85
N GLY A 36 9.30 -1.64 4.96
CA GLY A 36 8.45 -1.87 6.13
C GLY A 36 6.97 -1.60 5.89
N ILE A 37 6.62 -0.99 4.75
CA ILE A 37 5.26 -0.57 4.39
C ILE A 37 4.74 -1.40 3.20
N GLY A 38 5.59 -1.64 2.21
CA GLY A 38 5.28 -2.42 1.00
C GLY A 38 6.50 -2.56 0.10
N LYS A 39 6.31 -2.89 -1.19
CA LYS A 39 7.46 -2.99 -2.11
C LYS A 39 7.82 -1.60 -2.66
N PRO A 40 8.99 -1.02 -2.34
CA PRO A 40 9.40 0.27 -2.90
C PRO A 40 9.54 0.18 -4.42
N LEU A 41 9.12 1.25 -5.12
CA LEU A 41 9.22 1.37 -6.57
C LEU A 41 10.23 2.45 -6.95
N TYR A 42 9.97 3.70 -6.58
CA TYR A 42 10.87 4.83 -6.90
C TYR A 42 10.57 6.05 -6.02
N PRO A 43 11.59 6.84 -5.64
CA PRO A 43 11.41 8.16 -5.05
C PRO A 43 10.94 9.18 -6.09
N ASP A 44 10.41 10.33 -5.64
CA ASP A 44 10.19 11.47 -6.53
C ASP A 44 11.50 12.22 -6.84
N ALA A 45 11.46 13.13 -7.82
CA ALA A 45 12.67 13.84 -8.28
C ALA A 45 13.30 14.73 -7.19
N ILE A 46 12.48 15.34 -6.33
CA ILE A 46 12.96 16.22 -5.24
C ILE A 46 13.69 15.40 -4.19
N THR A 47 13.10 14.27 -3.77
CA THR A 47 13.70 13.32 -2.83
C THR A 47 14.96 12.72 -3.41
N GLN A 48 14.95 12.31 -4.68
CA GLN A 48 16.11 11.74 -5.35
C GLN A 48 17.27 12.74 -5.46
N ALA A 49 16.97 14.02 -5.68
CA ALA A 49 17.98 15.06 -5.75
C ALA A 49 18.42 15.59 -4.36
N CYS A 50 17.79 15.14 -3.27
CA CYS A 50 18.02 15.62 -1.91
C CYS A 50 18.00 17.16 -1.78
N THR A 51 17.18 17.83 -2.59
CA THR A 51 17.14 19.31 -2.64
C THR A 51 16.24 19.92 -1.57
N ARG A 52 15.29 19.14 -1.03
CA ARG A 52 14.42 19.53 0.09
C ARG A 52 14.27 18.35 1.04
N LEU A 53 14.55 18.58 2.32
CA LEU A 53 14.59 17.55 3.35
C LEU A 53 13.38 17.56 4.30
N ASP A 54 12.27 18.22 3.90
CA ASP A 54 11.04 18.30 4.70
C ASP A 54 10.38 16.92 4.93
N PHE A 55 10.39 16.09 3.88
CA PHE A 55 9.89 14.72 3.87
C PHE A 55 10.44 14.00 2.63
N ALA A 56 10.69 12.70 2.75
CA ALA A 56 11.02 11.88 1.60
C ALA A 56 9.73 11.32 0.98
N ARG A 57 9.57 11.45 -0.34
CA ARG A 57 8.40 10.98 -1.08
C ARG A 57 8.76 9.76 -1.92
N VAL A 58 8.06 8.65 -1.66
CA VAL A 58 8.36 7.35 -2.30
C VAL A 58 7.08 6.73 -2.83
N CYS A 59 7.13 6.18 -4.05
CA CYS A 59 6.07 5.35 -4.60
C CYS A 59 6.29 3.91 -4.13
N VAL A 60 5.28 3.33 -3.48
CA VAL A 60 5.32 1.99 -2.92
C VAL A 60 4.16 1.18 -3.48
N MET A 61 4.45 -0.04 -3.91
CA MET A 61 3.44 -1.04 -4.22
C MET A 61 2.88 -1.58 -2.90
N LEU A 62 1.69 -1.10 -2.54
CA LEU A 62 1.01 -1.44 -1.30
C LEU A 62 -0.01 -2.54 -1.50
N ASP A 63 -0.13 -3.43 -0.53
CA ASP A 63 -1.25 -4.35 -0.41
C ASP A 63 -2.31 -3.76 0.56
N ILE A 64 -3.44 -3.30 0.02
CA ILE A 64 -4.55 -2.74 0.82
C ILE A 64 -5.42 -3.82 1.49
N SER A 65 -5.09 -5.09 1.31
CA SER A 65 -5.62 -6.13 2.19
C SER A 65 -4.96 -6.15 3.57
N SER A 66 -3.73 -5.64 3.67
CA SER A 66 -2.91 -5.63 4.89
C SER A 66 -3.13 -4.40 5.76
N LYS A 67 -2.69 -4.46 7.02
CA LYS A 67 -2.67 -3.30 7.91
C LYS A 67 -1.64 -2.30 7.40
N LEU A 68 -2.08 -1.07 7.16
CA LEU A 68 -1.22 0.02 6.71
C LEU A 68 -0.61 0.73 7.92
N PRO A 69 0.71 0.63 8.15
CA PRO A 69 1.37 1.30 9.27
C PRO A 69 1.34 2.81 9.09
N ARG A 70 1.14 3.56 10.19
CA ARG A 70 1.30 5.03 10.21
C ARG A 70 2.70 5.47 10.61
N HIS A 71 3.50 4.53 11.08
CA HIS A 71 4.78 4.73 11.71
C HIS A 71 5.67 3.53 11.38
N VAL A 72 6.93 3.77 11.03
CA VAL A 72 7.95 2.75 10.85
C VAL A 72 9.06 3.01 11.86
N ILE A 73 9.35 2.02 12.70
CA ILE A 73 10.43 2.09 13.67
C ILE A 73 11.69 1.57 12.99
N ILE A 74 12.77 2.36 13.05
CA ILE A 74 14.07 2.01 12.49
C ILE A 74 15.10 2.01 13.60
N MET A 75 15.92 0.97 13.63
CA MET A 75 17.09 0.86 14.50
C MET A 75 18.32 1.22 13.68
N ILE A 76 19.05 2.25 14.11
CA ILE A 76 20.27 2.70 13.46
C ILE A 76 21.43 2.36 14.40
N PRO A 77 22.30 1.41 14.05
CA PRO A 77 23.46 1.07 14.86
C PRO A 77 24.48 2.21 14.83
N PHE A 78 25.05 2.53 15.98
CA PHE A 78 26.20 3.41 16.12
C PHE A 78 27.49 2.62 16.04
N GLU A 79 28.57 3.27 15.60
CA GLU A 79 29.90 2.65 15.51
C GLU A 79 30.45 2.20 16.88
N ASN A 80 29.99 2.83 17.97
CA ASN A 80 30.37 2.47 19.34
C ASN A 80 29.58 1.29 19.93
N GLY A 81 28.75 0.61 19.13
CA GLY A 81 27.93 -0.53 19.56
C GLY A 81 26.61 -0.15 20.23
N GLY A 82 26.26 1.13 20.30
CA GLY A 82 24.91 1.57 20.67
C GLY A 82 23.93 1.49 19.49
N GLU A 83 22.64 1.73 19.76
CA GLU A 83 21.61 1.83 18.73
C GLU A 83 20.74 3.07 18.98
N SER A 84 20.39 3.77 17.90
CA SER A 84 19.36 4.81 17.91
C SER A 84 18.05 4.24 17.41
N VAL A 85 16.94 4.59 18.07
CA VAL A 85 15.60 4.24 17.61
C VAL A 85 14.95 5.48 17.02
N CYS A 86 14.55 5.38 15.76
CA CYS A 86 13.91 6.46 15.02
C CYS A 86 12.49 6.05 14.66
N ASN A 87 11.52 6.93 14.93
CA ASN A 87 10.16 6.73 14.49
C ASN A 87 9.89 7.59 13.25
N VAL A 88 9.65 6.95 12.11
CA VAL A 88 9.38 7.62 10.84
C VAL A 88 7.88 7.62 10.60
N ASP A 89 7.29 8.82 10.46
CA ASP A 89 5.86 8.94 10.22
C ASP A 89 5.56 8.69 8.75
N VAL A 90 4.46 7.98 8.49
CA VAL A 90 4.00 7.61 7.15
C VAL A 90 2.68 8.30 6.85
N GLU A 91 2.71 9.21 5.89
CA GLU A 91 1.50 9.80 5.32
C GLU A 91 1.21 9.20 3.95
N TYR A 92 0.02 8.63 3.78
CA TYR A 92 -0.46 8.14 2.49
C TYR A 92 -1.15 9.28 1.74
N GLU A 93 -0.67 9.62 0.55
CA GLU A 93 -1.29 10.69 -0.24
C GLU A 93 -2.68 10.30 -0.76
N TRP A 94 -2.86 9.02 -1.07
CA TRP A 94 -4.13 8.50 -1.54
C TRP A 94 -4.23 6.99 -1.34
N LEU A 95 -5.42 6.51 -0.96
CA LEU A 95 -5.74 5.08 -0.88
C LEU A 95 -7.07 4.83 -1.60
N PRO A 96 -7.16 3.82 -2.49
CA PRO A 96 -8.42 3.50 -3.14
C PRO A 96 -9.44 2.97 -2.14
N PRO A 97 -10.74 3.28 -2.33
CA PRO A 97 -11.78 2.64 -1.54
C PRO A 97 -11.78 1.13 -1.80
N LYS A 98 -11.85 0.38 -0.70
CA LYS A 98 -11.96 -1.09 -0.71
C LYS A 98 -13.43 -1.48 -0.59
N CYS A 99 -13.92 -2.23 -1.56
CA CYS A 99 -15.28 -2.75 -1.51
C CYS A 99 -15.33 -3.98 -0.60
N THR A 100 -16.21 -3.97 0.41
CA THR A 100 -16.38 -5.11 1.33
C THR A 100 -17.17 -6.27 0.72
N SER A 101 -17.95 -6.05 -0.33
CA SER A 101 -18.74 -7.11 -0.97
C SER A 101 -17.96 -7.93 -2.00
N CYS A 102 -17.14 -7.28 -2.83
CA CYS A 102 -16.40 -7.96 -3.89
C CYS A 102 -14.88 -8.03 -3.63
N HIS A 103 -14.42 -7.40 -2.54
CA HIS A 103 -13.00 -7.33 -2.14
C HIS A 103 -12.06 -6.75 -3.20
N SER A 104 -12.60 -5.98 -4.16
CA SER A 104 -11.80 -5.24 -5.15
C SER A 104 -11.61 -3.78 -4.75
N LEU A 105 -10.59 -3.16 -5.33
CA LEU A 105 -10.25 -1.76 -5.12
C LEU A 105 -10.96 -0.86 -6.13
N GLY A 106 -11.13 0.42 -5.77
CA GLY A 106 -11.58 1.47 -6.68
C GLY A 106 -13.07 1.82 -6.60
N HIS A 107 -13.85 1.19 -5.72
CA HIS A 107 -15.21 1.62 -5.43
C HIS A 107 -15.65 1.32 -4.00
N ALA A 108 -16.57 2.12 -3.48
CA ALA A 108 -17.24 1.85 -2.21
C ALA A 108 -18.27 0.72 -2.36
N THR A 109 -18.60 0.04 -1.26
CA THR A 109 -19.57 -1.07 -1.25
C THR A 109 -20.94 -0.68 -1.81
N SER A 110 -21.39 0.55 -1.56
CA SER A 110 -22.64 1.11 -2.11
C SER A 110 -22.66 1.20 -3.64
N ALA A 111 -21.51 1.40 -4.26
CA ALA A 111 -21.32 1.45 -5.71
C ALA A 111 -20.98 0.08 -6.32
N CYS A 112 -21.00 -1.00 -5.52
CA CYS A 112 -20.64 -2.33 -6.00
C CYS A 112 -21.76 -2.97 -6.81
N VAL A 113 -21.45 -3.36 -8.05
CA VAL A 113 -22.39 -4.09 -8.92
C VAL A 113 -22.79 -5.44 -8.30
N LEU A 114 -21.86 -6.15 -7.65
CA LEU A 114 -22.16 -7.43 -6.99
C LEU A 114 -23.02 -7.28 -5.72
N HIS A 115 -22.95 -6.14 -5.04
CA HIS A 115 -23.82 -5.85 -3.90
C HIS A 115 -25.27 -5.59 -4.33
N LYS A 116 -25.47 -5.08 -5.55
CA LYS A 116 -26.78 -4.77 -6.12
C LYS A 116 -27.45 -5.97 -6.79
N LEU A 117 -26.73 -7.07 -7.01
CA LEU A 117 -27.35 -8.28 -7.53
C LEU A 117 -28.21 -8.91 -6.44
N PRO A 118 -29.51 -9.17 -6.69
CA PRO A 118 -30.29 -9.99 -5.78
C PRO A 118 -29.59 -11.34 -5.65
N LYS A 119 -29.37 -11.80 -4.40
CA LYS A 119 -28.83 -13.14 -4.15
C LYS A 119 -29.71 -14.13 -4.92
N ALA A 120 -29.16 -14.73 -5.97
CA ALA A 120 -29.84 -15.81 -6.67
C ALA A 120 -30.07 -16.91 -5.62
N CYS A 121 -31.33 -17.10 -5.22
CA CYS A 121 -31.73 -18.23 -4.41
C CYS A 121 -31.44 -19.49 -5.24
N GLY A 122 -30.62 -20.39 -4.70
CA GLY A 122 -30.18 -21.61 -5.37
C GLY A 122 -31.31 -22.63 -5.51
N TYR A 123 -32.24 -22.39 -6.45
CA TYR A 123 -33.20 -23.37 -6.90
C TYR A 123 -33.36 -23.32 -8.43
N PHE A 124 -33.38 -24.52 -9.03
CA PHE A 124 -33.44 -24.88 -10.45
C PHE A 124 -32.09 -24.88 -11.21
N ARG A 125 -31.63 -25.99 -11.81
CA ARG A 125 -32.36 -27.14 -12.35
C ARG A 125 -31.45 -28.39 -12.44
N LEU A 126 -31.78 -29.44 -11.70
CA LEU A 126 -31.51 -30.82 -12.13
C LEU A 126 -32.49 -31.15 -13.27
N GLU A 127 -32.10 -32.08 -14.13
CA GLU A 127 -32.84 -32.65 -15.27
C GLU A 127 -32.70 -31.89 -16.61
N LEU A 128 -31.74 -32.36 -17.42
CA LEU A 128 -31.95 -32.79 -18.81
C LEU A 128 -30.64 -33.42 -19.34
N ASP A 129 -30.29 -34.59 -18.82
CA ASP A 129 -29.53 -35.61 -19.56
C ASP A 129 -30.44 -36.84 -19.63
N ARG A 130 -31.13 -36.96 -20.77
CA ARG A 130 -31.79 -38.19 -21.23
C ARG A 130 -31.30 -38.47 -22.63
#